data_AF-A0A9W8P938-F1
#
_entry.id   AF-A0A9W8P938-F1
#
_cell.length_a   1.000
_cell.length_b   1.000
_cell.length_c   1.000
_cell.angle_alpha   90.00
_cell.angle_beta   90.00
_cell.angle_gamma   90.00
#
_symmetry.space_group_name_H-M   'P 1'
#
loop_
_entity.id
_entity.type
_entity.pdbx_description
1 polymer ?
#
loop_
_entity_poly.entity_id
_entity_poly.type
_entity_poly.pdbx_seq_one_letter_code
_entity_poly.pdbx_strand_id
1 'polypeptide(L)'
;MDMQLHTKESFSQIKSSHETIRRLPPEGVQVLREVFENGLTHPKKHERQFLLKRIHALGITWYNDEKMKAWFVHNRKKQGISAATTTFPEDRLKLTLKIPGLKLDTAAAAAEPSSALSVDTPQNSSGTAYYKHRHGKARLTQYPSIKLSAVPQLHILADSTQNPSAKVVETWAELLKASPHDVDRWVKDHKSKSVPGAGVTAATALSGSSESARASGQPNDSDSEDELLMMGSSLSQSQVEQMQSGIALPGRPVPQMPPRDQLLLAIHNATSDTSDHVSSPETASQFASLFTPYGTMMERLVQDIKTGKLESEGWNFNPNIVQT
;
A
#
# COMPACT_ATOMS: atom_id res chain seq x y z
N MET A 1 -15.10 -69.58 -30.16
CA MET A 1 -13.63 -69.58 -30.13
C MET A 1 -13.21 -68.12 -30.18
N ASP A 2 -12.89 -67.60 -29.00
CA ASP A 2 -12.63 -66.20 -28.70
C ASP A 2 -11.35 -65.67 -29.34
N MET A 3 -11.45 -64.54 -30.05
CA MET A 3 -10.32 -63.76 -30.51
C MET A 3 -10.00 -62.67 -29.48
N GLN A 4 -9.07 -62.97 -28.57
CA GLN A 4 -8.51 -61.99 -27.63
C GLN A 4 -7.47 -61.10 -28.33
N LEU A 5 -7.89 -59.91 -28.76
CA LEU A 5 -6.99 -58.84 -29.19
C LEU A 5 -6.25 -58.25 -27.99
N HIS A 6 -4.98 -58.66 -27.81
CA HIS A 6 -4.07 -58.08 -26.84
C HIS A 6 -3.50 -56.75 -27.36
N THR A 7 -4.11 -55.65 -26.94
CA THR A 7 -3.56 -54.30 -27.12
C THR A 7 -2.40 -54.13 -26.14
N LYS A 8 -1.17 -54.33 -26.61
CA LYS A 8 0.04 -53.99 -25.86
C LYS A 8 0.16 -52.47 -25.80
N GLU A 9 -0.30 -51.88 -24.70
CA GLU A 9 -0.02 -50.49 -24.35
C GLU A 9 1.49 -50.30 -24.17
N SER A 10 2.12 -49.65 -25.16
CA SER A 10 3.46 -49.10 -25.04
C SER A 10 3.47 -48.01 -23.97
N PHE A 11 3.88 -48.38 -22.76
CA PHE A 11 4.24 -47.47 -21.69
C PHE A 11 5.48 -46.67 -22.12
N SER A 12 5.24 -45.57 -22.84
CA SER A 12 6.28 -44.62 -23.21
C SER A 12 6.85 -44.01 -21.94
N GLN A 13 8.08 -44.42 -21.64
CA GLN A 13 8.96 -43.90 -20.60
C GLN A 13 9.01 -42.37 -20.72
N ILE A 14 8.25 -41.66 -19.87
CA ILE A 14 8.32 -40.20 -19.73
C ILE A 14 9.68 -39.91 -19.09
N LYS A 15 10.73 -39.84 -19.92
CA LYS A 15 12.02 -39.29 -19.54
C LYS A 15 11.74 -37.85 -19.15
N SER A 16 11.75 -37.60 -17.84
CA SER A 16 11.73 -36.28 -17.24
C SER A 16 12.95 -35.53 -17.76
N SER A 17 12.77 -34.81 -18.86
CA SER A 17 13.72 -33.83 -19.33
C SER A 17 13.86 -32.83 -18.20
N HIS A 18 15.00 -32.86 -17.50
CA HIS A 18 15.40 -31.79 -16.61
C HIS A 18 15.57 -30.54 -17.46
N GLU A 19 14.47 -29.84 -17.69
CA GLU A 19 14.42 -28.59 -18.42
C GLU A 19 15.23 -27.60 -17.59
N THR A 20 16.47 -27.37 -18.02
CA THR A 20 17.39 -26.43 -17.39
C THR A 20 16.62 -25.13 -17.16
N ILE A 21 16.48 -24.74 -15.89
CA ILE A 21 15.70 -23.57 -15.50
C ILE A 21 16.33 -22.34 -16.17
N ARG A 22 15.77 -21.94 -17.30
CA ARG A 22 16.24 -20.76 -18.05
C ARG A 22 15.94 -19.54 -17.19
N ARG A 23 17.00 -18.79 -16.88
CA ARG A 23 16.87 -17.51 -16.15
C ARG A 23 16.35 -16.46 -17.12
N LEU A 24 15.45 -15.61 -16.62
CA LEU A 24 14.94 -14.47 -17.38
C LEU A 24 16.10 -13.47 -17.60
N PRO A 25 16.36 -13.02 -18.84
CA PRO A 25 17.34 -11.97 -19.12
C PRO A 25 17.07 -10.69 -18.32
N PRO A 26 18.10 -9.88 -18.03
CA PRO A 26 17.96 -8.68 -17.21
C PRO A 26 16.94 -7.68 -17.80
N GLU A 27 16.82 -7.59 -19.12
CA GLU A 27 15.86 -6.74 -19.82
C GLU A 27 14.42 -7.15 -19.50
N GLY A 28 14.15 -8.46 -19.53
CA GLY A 28 12.84 -9.01 -19.16
C GLY A 28 12.52 -8.82 -17.68
N VAL A 29 13.54 -8.94 -16.81
CA VAL A 29 13.39 -8.69 -15.37
C VAL A 29 13.09 -7.21 -15.10
N GLN A 30 13.70 -6.29 -15.86
CA GLN A 30 13.48 -4.85 -15.72
C GLN A 30 12.03 -4.46 -15.99
N VAL A 31 11.41 -5.01 -17.05
CA VAL A 31 9.99 -4.78 -17.37
C VAL A 31 9.08 -5.23 -16.22
N LEU A 32 9.34 -6.39 -15.62
CA LEU A 32 8.55 -6.90 -14.50
C LEU A 32 8.74 -6.06 -13.24
N ARG A 33 9.97 -5.58 -13.01
CA ARG A 33 10.34 -4.76 -11.85
C ARG A 33 9.69 -3.38 -11.91
N GLU A 34 9.79 -2.69 -13.04
CA GLU A 34 9.17 -1.37 -13.28
C GLU A 34 7.68 -1.40 -12.90
N VAL A 35 6.96 -2.41 -13.39
CA VAL A 35 5.53 -2.57 -13.17
C VAL A 35 5.20 -2.92 -11.71
N PHE A 36 6.06 -3.72 -11.07
CA PHE A 36 5.93 -4.05 -9.65
C PHE A 36 6.17 -2.83 -8.75
N GLU A 37 7.19 -2.02 -9.05
CA GLU A 37 7.52 -0.78 -8.34
C GLU A 37 6.44 0.30 -8.53
N ASN A 38 5.75 0.30 -9.67
CA ASN A 38 4.56 1.12 -9.92
C ASN A 38 3.31 0.63 -9.15
N GLY A 39 3.46 -0.29 -8.19
CA GLY A 39 2.38 -0.76 -7.32
C GLY A 39 1.54 -1.90 -7.89
N LEU A 40 1.78 -2.35 -9.13
CA LEU A 40 1.04 -3.46 -9.73
C LEU A 40 1.55 -4.82 -9.24
N THR A 41 1.26 -5.12 -7.98
CA THR A 41 1.73 -6.35 -7.30
C THR A 41 0.88 -7.59 -7.62
N HIS A 42 -0.36 -7.39 -8.06
CA HIS A 42 -1.35 -8.43 -8.38
C HIS A 42 -1.94 -8.25 -9.78
N PRO A 43 -1.14 -8.40 -10.85
CA PRO A 43 -1.61 -8.11 -12.20
C PRO A 43 -2.74 -9.05 -12.61
N LYS A 44 -3.83 -8.49 -13.14
CA LYS A 44 -4.98 -9.16 -13.75
C LYS A 44 -4.56 -9.89 -15.03
N LYS A 45 -5.44 -10.77 -15.55
CA LYS A 45 -5.13 -11.60 -16.74
C LYS A 45 -4.74 -10.75 -17.96
N HIS A 46 -5.45 -9.66 -18.23
CA HIS A 46 -5.16 -8.78 -19.37
C HIS A 46 -3.85 -8.00 -19.19
N GLU A 47 -3.56 -7.51 -17.98
CA GLU A 47 -2.28 -6.85 -17.66
C GLU A 47 -1.10 -7.82 -17.86
N ARG A 48 -1.21 -9.06 -17.39
CA ARG A 48 -0.18 -10.09 -17.64
C ARG A 48 0.00 -10.38 -19.12
N GLN A 49 -1.07 -10.45 -19.90
CA GLN A 49 -0.98 -10.62 -21.35
C GLN A 49 -0.26 -9.44 -22.02
N PHE A 50 -0.51 -8.21 -21.58
CA PHE A 50 0.20 -7.02 -22.07
C PHE A 50 1.70 -7.09 -21.74
N LEU A 51 2.05 -7.45 -20.51
CA LEU A 51 3.45 -7.65 -20.10
C LEU A 51 4.12 -8.77 -20.88
N LEU A 52 3.41 -9.88 -21.15
CA LEU A 52 3.93 -10.98 -21.96
C LEU A 52 4.23 -10.51 -23.38
N LYS A 53 3.34 -9.73 -24.00
CA LYS A 53 3.60 -9.12 -25.31
C LYS A 53 4.87 -8.26 -25.30
N ARG A 54 5.05 -7.43 -24.26
CA ARG A 54 6.26 -6.59 -24.11
C ARG A 54 7.52 -7.43 -23.94
N ILE A 55 7.48 -8.52 -23.16
CA ILE A 55 8.61 -9.46 -22.98
C ILE A 55 8.89 -10.26 -24.25
N HIS A 56 7.86 -10.67 -24.99
CA HIS A 56 8.01 -11.39 -26.27
C HIS A 56 8.60 -10.51 -27.36
N ALA A 57 8.30 -9.20 -27.35
CA ALA A 57 8.93 -8.23 -28.25
C ALA A 57 10.45 -8.10 -28.02
N LEU A 58 10.96 -8.48 -26.83
CA LEU A 58 12.40 -8.58 -26.54
C LEU A 58 13.02 -9.91 -27.01
N GLY A 59 12.27 -10.77 -27.73
CA GLY A 59 12.73 -12.08 -28.19
C GLY A 59 12.62 -13.20 -27.15
N ILE A 60 12.03 -12.94 -25.98
CA ILE A 60 11.95 -13.90 -24.87
C ILE A 60 10.64 -14.72 -24.95
N THR A 61 10.47 -15.49 -26.01
CA THR A 61 9.21 -16.23 -26.31
C THR A 61 8.94 -17.41 -25.37
N TRP A 62 9.98 -17.96 -24.73
CA TRP A 62 9.86 -19.08 -23.80
C TRP A 62 9.24 -18.70 -22.44
N TYR A 63 9.07 -17.41 -22.19
CA TYR A 63 8.46 -16.89 -20.96
C TYR A 63 6.94 -16.87 -21.11
N ASN A 64 6.22 -17.54 -20.19
CA ASN A 64 4.78 -17.74 -20.25
C ASN A 64 4.06 -17.15 -19.03
N ASP A 65 2.72 -17.14 -19.05
CA ASP A 65 1.88 -16.59 -17.98
C ASP A 65 2.15 -17.25 -16.62
N GLU A 66 2.50 -18.54 -16.61
CA GLU A 66 2.81 -19.29 -15.40
C GLU A 66 4.11 -18.81 -14.75
N LYS A 67 5.17 -18.66 -15.54
CA LYS A 67 6.45 -18.10 -15.07
C LYS A 67 6.29 -16.66 -14.57
N MET A 68 5.45 -15.87 -15.23
CA MET A 68 5.11 -14.52 -14.78
C MET A 68 4.39 -14.54 -13.43
N LYS A 69 3.35 -15.36 -13.27
CA LYS A 69 2.65 -15.54 -11.99
C LYS A 69 3.61 -15.95 -10.88
N ALA A 70 4.47 -16.93 -11.13
CA ALA A 70 5.46 -17.41 -10.18
C ALA A 70 6.43 -16.28 -9.78
N TRP A 71 6.86 -15.45 -10.73
CA TRP A 71 7.72 -14.28 -10.47
C TRP A 71 7.04 -13.26 -9.55
N PHE A 72 5.77 -12.91 -9.79
CA PHE A 72 5.04 -11.98 -8.92
C PHE A 72 4.80 -12.55 -7.52
N VAL A 73 4.47 -13.85 -7.41
CA VAL A 73 4.35 -14.54 -6.11
C VAL A 73 5.66 -14.49 -5.34
N HIS A 74 6.77 -14.78 -6.01
CA HIS A 74 8.10 -14.76 -5.40
C HIS A 74 8.48 -13.35 -4.92
N ASN A 75 8.26 -12.31 -5.73
CA ASN A 75 8.60 -10.94 -5.34
C ASN A 75 7.71 -10.39 -4.23
N ARG A 76 6.41 -10.69 -4.23
CA ARG A 76 5.54 -10.35 -3.09
C ARG A 76 6.03 -10.99 -1.79
N LYS A 77 6.40 -12.28 -1.84
CA LYS A 77 6.97 -12.99 -0.69
C LYS A 77 8.29 -12.34 -0.24
N LYS A 78 9.15 -11.96 -1.18
CA LYS A 78 10.42 -11.27 -0.90
C LYS A 78 10.21 -9.91 -0.22
N GLN A 79 9.18 -9.17 -0.60
CA GLN A 79 8.82 -7.87 -0.04
C GLN A 79 7.94 -7.94 1.22
N GLY A 80 7.60 -9.14 1.71
CA GLY A 80 6.67 -9.29 2.84
C GLY A 80 5.22 -8.89 2.53
N ILE A 81 4.88 -8.63 1.27
CA ILE A 81 3.52 -8.27 0.83
C ILE A 81 2.71 -9.57 0.77
N SER A 82 2.09 -9.93 1.90
CA SER A 82 1.22 -11.10 1.95
C SER A 82 -0.06 -10.83 1.14
N ALA A 83 -0.55 -11.85 0.43
CA ALA A 83 -1.73 -11.77 -0.45
C ALA A 83 -3.06 -11.47 0.28
N ALA A 84 -3.04 -11.26 1.60
CA ALA A 84 -4.23 -10.94 2.39
C ALA A 84 -4.64 -9.46 2.34
N THR A 85 -3.81 -8.57 1.78
CA THR A 85 -4.04 -7.12 1.79
C THR A 85 -4.13 -6.58 0.36
N THR A 86 -5.10 -7.07 -0.42
CA THR A 86 -5.58 -6.34 -1.60
C THR A 86 -6.83 -5.56 -1.19
N THR A 87 -6.70 -4.70 -0.19
CA THR A 87 -7.65 -3.61 0.03
C THR A 87 -7.18 -2.52 -0.91
N PHE A 88 -7.83 -2.40 -2.06
CA PHE A 88 -7.63 -1.30 -2.99
C PHE A 88 -7.72 0.02 -2.21
N PRO A 89 -6.68 0.87 -2.20
CA PRO A 89 -6.81 2.25 -1.74
C PRO A 89 -7.47 3.05 -2.87
N GLU A 90 -8.69 2.68 -3.28
CA GLU A 90 -9.46 3.41 -4.30
C GLU A 90 -10.50 4.35 -3.67
N ASP A 91 -10.57 4.42 -2.34
CA ASP A 91 -11.58 5.21 -1.62
C ASP A 91 -10.95 6.30 -0.72
N ARG A 92 -9.82 6.88 -1.14
CA ARG A 92 -9.19 8.01 -0.42
C ARG A 92 -9.64 9.40 -0.87
N LEU A 93 -10.78 9.51 -1.56
CA LEU A 93 -11.46 10.78 -1.85
C LEU A 93 -12.99 10.74 -1.67
N LYS A 94 -13.51 9.95 -0.73
CA LYS A 94 -14.85 10.24 -0.16
C LYS A 94 -14.68 11.18 1.03
N LEU A 95 -14.47 12.46 0.73
CA LEU A 95 -14.78 13.56 1.64
C LEU A 95 -16.30 13.56 1.86
N THR A 96 -16.79 12.72 2.76
CA THR A 96 -18.11 12.94 3.36
C THR A 96 -18.01 14.19 4.23
N LEU A 97 -18.29 15.34 3.61
CA LEU A 97 -18.69 16.57 4.28
C LEU A 97 -19.89 16.23 5.17
N LYS A 98 -19.61 16.02 6.45
CA LYS A 98 -20.60 15.75 7.48
C LYS A 98 -21.23 17.08 7.82
N ILE A 99 -22.29 17.45 7.12
CA ILE A 99 -23.13 18.60 7.45
C ILE A 99 -23.90 18.25 8.73
N PRO A 100 -23.65 18.93 9.87
CA PRO A 100 -24.40 18.67 11.10
C PRO A 100 -25.77 19.37 11.04
N GLY A 101 -26.84 18.59 11.21
CA GLY A 101 -28.05 19.07 11.87
C GLY A 101 -29.23 19.49 10.98
N LEU A 102 -30.06 18.52 10.62
CA LEU A 102 -31.50 18.73 10.46
C LEU A 102 -32.20 17.55 11.13
N LYS A 103 -32.59 17.75 12.39
CA LYS A 103 -33.51 16.86 13.10
C LYS A 103 -34.90 17.11 12.51
N LEU A 104 -35.44 16.14 11.77
CA LEU A 104 -36.86 16.08 11.51
C LEU A 104 -37.43 15.02 12.46
N ASP A 105 -38.11 15.50 13.49
CA ASP A 105 -38.93 14.67 14.36
C ASP A 105 -40.10 14.12 13.53
N THR A 106 -40.21 12.81 13.41
CA THR A 106 -41.44 12.15 12.97
C THR A 106 -41.65 10.95 13.86
N ALA A 107 -42.49 11.19 14.86
CA ALA A 107 -43.04 10.19 15.76
C ALA A 107 -44.18 9.41 15.07
N ALA A 108 -44.49 8.26 15.69
CA ALA A 108 -45.61 7.35 15.44
C ALA A 108 -45.40 6.34 14.30
N ALA A 109 -45.70 5.05 14.44
CA ALA A 109 -46.13 4.23 15.56
C ALA A 109 -46.05 2.76 15.14
N ALA A 110 -45.93 1.88 16.15
CA ALA A 110 -46.53 0.55 16.24
C ALA A 110 -46.27 -0.49 15.11
N ALA A 111 -45.55 -1.56 15.45
CA ALA A 111 -46.15 -2.89 15.70
C ALA A 111 -45.08 -3.99 15.58
N GLU A 112 -44.90 -4.76 16.67
CA GLU A 112 -44.29 -6.10 16.62
C GLU A 112 -45.21 -7.08 15.88
N PRO A 113 -44.68 -8.21 15.36
CA PRO A 113 -44.79 -9.42 16.17
C PRO A 113 -43.60 -10.40 16.10
N SER A 114 -43.44 -11.09 17.23
CA SER A 114 -42.71 -12.34 17.45
C SER A 114 -43.08 -13.49 16.49
N SER A 115 -42.09 -14.33 16.14
CA SER A 115 -42.14 -15.81 16.05
C SER A 115 -40.75 -16.30 15.58
N ALA A 116 -39.96 -17.03 16.37
CA ALA A 116 -40.10 -18.43 16.77
C ALA A 116 -40.13 -19.40 15.58
N LEU A 117 -38.98 -20.00 15.26
CA LEU A 117 -38.86 -21.35 14.71
C LEU A 117 -37.42 -21.84 14.87
N SER A 118 -37.20 -22.62 15.93
CA SER A 118 -36.05 -23.50 16.08
C SER A 118 -36.21 -24.66 15.09
N VAL A 119 -35.24 -24.85 14.21
CA VAL A 119 -35.12 -26.06 13.38
C VAL A 119 -33.84 -26.77 13.79
N ASP A 120 -34.03 -27.85 14.54
CA ASP A 120 -33.01 -28.87 14.79
C ASP A 120 -32.57 -29.47 13.45
N THR A 121 -31.26 -29.50 13.21
CA THR A 121 -30.65 -30.21 12.08
C THR A 121 -29.73 -31.31 12.62
N PRO A 122 -29.89 -32.57 12.17
CA PRO A 122 -29.21 -33.71 12.77
C PRO A 122 -27.72 -33.78 12.40
N GLN A 123 -26.96 -34.06 13.44
CA GLN A 123 -25.58 -34.51 13.48
C GLN A 123 -25.41 -35.80 12.65
N ASN A 124 -24.57 -35.77 11.60
CA ASN A 124 -24.16 -36.98 10.89
C ASN A 124 -22.67 -36.96 10.46
N SER A 125 -21.96 -37.96 11.00
CA SER A 125 -20.78 -38.70 10.53
C SER A 125 -19.58 -38.01 9.84
N SER A 126 -18.47 -38.07 10.57
CA SER A 126 -17.28 -38.88 10.26
C SER A 126 -16.78 -38.87 8.81
N GLY A 127 -15.76 -38.04 8.56
CA GLY A 127 -14.92 -38.08 7.38
C GLY A 127 -13.46 -37.82 7.75
N THR A 128 -12.66 -38.88 7.79
CA THR A 128 -11.20 -38.83 7.93
C THR A 128 -10.58 -38.12 6.72
N ALA A 129 -10.23 -36.84 6.87
CA ALA A 129 -9.57 -36.07 5.83
C ALA A 129 -8.22 -35.55 6.35
N TYR A 130 -7.15 -36.17 5.84
CA TYR A 130 -5.76 -35.71 5.80
C TYR A 130 -5.52 -34.28 6.30
N TYR A 131 -4.95 -34.16 7.50
CA TYR A 131 -4.45 -32.91 8.06
C TYR A 131 -3.22 -32.42 7.27
N LYS A 132 -3.44 -31.83 6.09
CA LYS A 132 -2.48 -30.91 5.50
C LYS A 132 -2.40 -29.67 6.39
N HIS A 133 -1.32 -29.57 7.15
CA HIS A 133 -0.82 -28.42 7.90
C HIS A 133 -1.45 -27.06 7.51
N ARG A 134 -2.59 -26.72 8.13
CA ARG A 134 -3.14 -25.36 8.17
C ARG A 134 -2.54 -24.62 9.37
N HIS A 135 -1.27 -24.23 9.30
CA HIS A 135 -0.63 -23.44 10.36
C HIS A 135 -1.13 -21.98 10.45
N GLY A 136 -2.14 -21.56 9.68
CA GLY A 136 -2.62 -20.18 9.65
C GLY A 136 -3.90 -19.87 10.45
N LYS A 137 -4.68 -20.87 10.89
CA LYS A 137 -6.01 -20.62 11.49
C LYS A 137 -6.11 -20.82 13.00
N ALA A 138 -5.11 -21.45 13.63
CA ALA A 138 -5.18 -21.81 15.04
C ALA A 138 -4.93 -20.64 16.02
N ARG A 139 -4.54 -19.45 15.55
CA ARG A 139 -4.25 -18.31 16.45
C ARG A 139 -5.46 -17.43 16.75
N LEU A 140 -6.45 -17.37 15.86
CA LEU A 140 -7.66 -16.58 16.10
C LEU A 140 -8.65 -17.26 17.07
N THR A 141 -8.49 -18.54 17.35
CA THR A 141 -9.35 -19.24 18.32
C THR A 141 -9.16 -18.75 19.76
N GLN A 142 -8.10 -17.99 20.04
CA GLN A 142 -7.84 -17.40 21.36
C GLN A 142 -8.67 -16.14 21.64
N TYR A 143 -9.32 -15.56 20.61
CA TYR A 143 -10.10 -14.32 20.70
C TYR A 143 -11.44 -14.49 19.97
N PRO A 144 -12.41 -15.20 20.57
CA PRO A 144 -13.63 -15.63 19.89
C PRO A 144 -14.51 -14.47 19.41
N SER A 145 -14.42 -13.28 20.03
CA SER A 145 -15.21 -12.13 19.60
C SER A 145 -14.60 -11.36 18.42
N ILE A 146 -13.34 -11.61 18.06
CA ILE A 146 -12.63 -10.89 16.99
C ILE A 146 -12.83 -11.61 15.66
N LYS A 147 -13.50 -10.94 14.72
CA LYS A 147 -13.67 -11.44 13.34
C LYS A 147 -12.36 -11.35 12.55
N LEU A 148 -12.13 -12.28 11.61
CA LEU A 148 -10.93 -12.23 10.75
C LEU A 148 -10.82 -10.92 9.95
N SER A 149 -11.96 -10.33 9.57
CA SER A 149 -11.99 -9.05 8.86
C SER A 149 -11.49 -7.87 9.70
N ALA A 150 -11.51 -7.99 11.03
CA ALA A 150 -11.08 -6.96 11.97
C ALA A 150 -9.55 -6.97 12.22
N VAL A 151 -8.85 -8.02 11.80
CA VAL A 151 -7.40 -8.18 12.05
C VAL A 151 -6.56 -7.03 11.47
N PRO A 152 -6.77 -6.58 10.20
CA PRO A 152 -6.01 -5.45 9.65
C PRO A 152 -6.17 -4.15 10.45
N GLN A 153 -7.36 -3.93 11.01
CA GLN A 153 -7.67 -2.76 11.82
C GLN A 153 -6.97 -2.82 13.19
N LEU A 154 -6.90 -4.01 13.79
CA LEU A 154 -6.18 -4.22 15.05
C LEU A 154 -4.65 -4.05 14.91
N HIS A 155 -4.08 -4.36 13.74
CA HIS A 155 -2.67 -4.04 13.46
C HIS A 155 -2.41 -2.53 13.53
N ILE A 156 -3.29 -1.70 12.95
CA ILE A 156 -3.16 -0.24 13.02
C ILE A 156 -3.15 0.24 14.49
N LEU A 157 -4.03 -0.31 15.33
CA LEU A 157 -4.07 0.01 16.75
C LEU A 157 -2.77 -0.38 17.47
N ALA A 158 -2.25 -1.59 17.19
CA ALA A 158 -1.03 -2.09 17.80
C ALA A 158 0.22 -1.29 17.40
N ASP A 159 0.29 -0.86 16.14
CA ASP A 159 1.41 -0.09 15.59
C ASP A 159 1.36 1.38 16.02
N SER A 160 0.17 1.96 16.16
CA SER A 160 0.00 3.39 16.47
C SER A 160 0.15 3.72 17.95
N THR A 161 -0.07 2.76 18.85
CA THR A 161 -0.05 3.01 20.29
C THR A 161 0.74 1.94 21.04
N GLN A 162 1.74 2.33 21.81
CA GLN A 162 2.56 1.38 22.57
C GLN A 162 1.78 0.75 23.74
N ASN A 163 0.82 1.47 24.33
CA ASN A 163 -0.12 0.97 25.34
C ASN A 163 -1.46 1.73 25.18
N PRO A 164 -2.46 1.19 24.46
CA PRO A 164 -3.73 1.87 24.30
C PRO A 164 -4.43 2.02 25.66
N SER A 165 -5.00 3.19 25.92
CA SER A 165 -5.80 3.41 27.13
C SER A 165 -7.11 2.60 27.07
N ALA A 166 -7.70 2.31 28.23
CA ALA A 166 -8.94 1.53 28.31
C ALA A 166 -10.07 2.11 27.43
N LYS A 167 -10.19 3.45 27.38
CA LYS A 167 -11.16 4.15 26.53
C LYS A 167 -10.92 3.91 25.03
N VAL A 168 -9.65 3.86 24.60
CA VAL A 168 -9.30 3.56 23.22
C VAL A 168 -9.68 2.11 22.90
N VAL A 169 -9.33 1.17 23.77
CA VAL A 169 -9.71 -0.25 23.60
C VAL A 169 -11.22 -0.43 23.49
N GLU A 170 -11.99 0.24 24.35
CA GLU A 170 -13.45 0.19 24.34
C GLU A 170 -14.04 0.74 23.03
N THR A 171 -13.52 1.87 22.55
CA THR A 171 -13.93 2.47 21.26
C THR A 171 -13.66 1.51 20.09
N TRP A 172 -12.49 0.87 20.08
CA TRP A 172 -12.16 -0.11 19.05
C TRP A 172 -13.01 -1.38 19.16
N ALA A 173 -13.30 -1.82 20.38
CA ALA A 173 -14.16 -2.98 20.60
C ALA A 173 -15.58 -2.75 20.09
N GLU A 174 -16.16 -1.57 20.34
CA GLU A 174 -17.46 -1.16 19.81
C GLU A 174 -17.44 -1.13 18.27
N LEU A 175 -16.42 -0.50 17.68
CA LEU A 175 -16.26 -0.40 16.22
C LEU A 175 -16.13 -1.78 15.54
N LEU A 176 -15.40 -2.70 16.16
CA LEU A 176 -15.16 -4.05 15.66
C LEU A 176 -16.28 -5.04 16.00
N LYS A 177 -17.25 -4.62 16.82
CA LYS A 177 -18.29 -5.49 17.43
C LYS A 177 -17.64 -6.70 18.13
N ALA A 178 -16.57 -6.44 18.89
CA ALA A 178 -15.79 -7.42 19.63
C ALA A 178 -15.82 -7.11 21.13
N SER A 179 -15.37 -8.06 21.96
CA SER A 179 -15.22 -7.86 23.39
C SER A 179 -14.00 -6.96 23.67
N PRO A 180 -14.11 -5.91 24.51
CA PRO A 180 -12.98 -5.06 24.89
C PRO A 180 -11.81 -5.87 25.47
N HIS A 181 -12.11 -6.92 26.22
CA HIS A 181 -11.12 -7.79 26.81
C HIS A 181 -10.34 -8.60 25.75
N ASP A 182 -10.99 -9.05 24.67
CA ASP A 182 -10.32 -9.77 23.58
C ASP A 182 -9.41 -8.83 22.79
N VAL A 183 -9.85 -7.58 22.55
CA VAL A 183 -9.06 -6.55 21.87
C VAL A 183 -7.81 -6.21 22.68
N ASP A 184 -7.95 -5.97 23.99
CA ASP A 184 -6.80 -5.70 24.89
C ASP A 184 -5.80 -6.86 24.88
N ARG A 185 -6.29 -8.10 25.03
CA ARG A 185 -5.43 -9.29 25.04
C ARG A 185 -4.71 -9.49 23.71
N TRP A 186 -5.42 -9.32 22.59
CA TRP A 186 -4.82 -9.42 21.26
C TRP A 186 -3.69 -8.41 21.06
N VAL A 187 -3.90 -7.15 21.47
CA VAL A 187 -2.88 -6.09 21.34
C VAL A 187 -1.64 -6.40 22.19
N LYS A 188 -1.82 -6.92 23.42
CA LYS A 188 -0.72 -7.33 24.30
C LYS A 188 0.08 -8.50 23.70
N ASP A 189 -0.60 -9.52 23.20
CA ASP A 189 0.02 -10.70 22.59
C ASP A 189 0.73 -10.39 21.26
N HIS A 190 0.22 -9.40 20.52
CA HIS A 190 0.86 -8.96 19.28
C HIS A 190 2.15 -8.18 19.54
N LYS A 191 2.19 -7.38 20.61
CA LYS A 191 3.37 -6.60 21.01
C LYS A 191 4.50 -7.43 21.59
N SER A 192 4.18 -8.45 22.39
CA SER A 192 5.20 -9.38 22.90
C SER A 192 5.89 -10.14 21.75
N LYS A 193 5.22 -10.27 20.61
CA LYS A 193 5.72 -10.95 19.41
C LYS A 193 6.45 -10.02 18.44
N SER A 194 6.19 -8.71 18.45
CA SER A 194 6.80 -7.74 17.53
C SER A 194 8.17 -7.23 17.98
N VAL A 195 8.83 -7.92 18.91
CA VAL A 195 10.27 -7.77 19.18
C VAL A 195 11.03 -8.91 18.48
N PRO A 196 11.18 -8.91 17.14
CA PRO A 196 12.10 -9.80 16.48
C PRO A 196 13.52 -9.27 16.68
N GLY A 197 14.24 -9.82 17.66
CA GLY A 197 15.69 -9.94 17.57
C GLY A 197 16.52 -8.67 17.79
N ALA A 198 16.38 -8.04 18.95
CA ALA A 198 17.51 -7.34 19.57
C ALA A 198 18.22 -8.32 20.53
N GLY A 199 19.24 -9.03 20.01
CA GLY A 199 20.36 -9.54 20.80
C GLY A 199 20.09 -10.59 21.88
N VAL A 200 19.74 -11.82 21.50
CA VAL A 200 20.22 -12.98 22.28
C VAL A 200 21.61 -13.31 21.76
N THR A 201 22.62 -12.54 22.19
CA THR A 201 23.97 -13.07 22.30
C THR A 201 23.94 -14.06 23.45
N ALA A 202 24.15 -15.33 23.12
CA ALA A 202 24.37 -16.39 24.09
C ALA A 202 25.55 -16.01 24.99
N ALA A 203 25.26 -15.67 26.25
CA ALA A 203 26.20 -15.78 27.35
C ALA A 203 25.74 -16.97 28.20
N THR A 204 26.15 -18.15 27.76
CA THR A 204 26.29 -19.31 28.63
C THR A 204 27.43 -19.01 29.60
N ALA A 205 27.13 -18.68 30.84
CA ALA A 205 28.04 -18.89 31.96
C ALA A 205 27.23 -19.09 33.25
N LEU A 206 27.37 -20.29 33.79
CA LEU A 206 27.10 -20.63 35.18
C LEU A 206 27.84 -19.68 36.14
N SER A 207 27.14 -19.20 37.16
CA SER A 207 27.58 -18.98 38.55
C SER A 207 26.53 -18.09 39.21
N GLY A 208 25.88 -18.42 40.32
CA GLY A 208 26.45 -19.05 41.49
C GLY A 208 26.89 -17.96 42.48
N SER A 209 25.99 -17.64 43.42
CA SER A 209 26.28 -17.10 44.75
C SER A 209 26.47 -15.59 44.98
N SER A 210 25.75 -15.13 46.00
CA SER A 210 26.09 -14.11 47.01
C SER A 210 26.01 -12.62 46.66
N GLU A 211 24.95 -11.99 47.19
CA GLU A 211 25.02 -11.04 48.31
C GLU A 211 26.30 -10.21 48.46
N SER A 212 26.21 -8.88 48.27
CA SER A 212 26.52 -7.89 49.31
C SER A 212 26.33 -6.46 48.80
N ALA A 213 25.84 -5.60 49.69
CA ALA A 213 25.66 -4.16 49.50
C ALA A 213 27.00 -3.42 49.41
N ARG A 214 27.06 -2.35 48.58
CA ARG A 214 27.71 -1.09 48.97
C ARG A 214 27.47 0.05 47.98
N ALA A 215 27.35 1.23 48.57
CA ALA A 215 27.15 2.54 47.96
C ALA A 215 28.42 3.14 47.35
N SER A 216 28.23 3.96 46.32
CA SER A 216 29.05 5.11 45.84
C SER A 216 28.65 5.30 44.37
N GLY A 217 28.12 6.43 43.90
CA GLY A 217 28.53 7.80 44.19
C GLY A 217 29.50 8.26 43.10
N GLN A 218 28.99 8.70 41.94
CA GLN A 218 29.69 9.67 41.10
C GLN A 218 28.75 10.33 40.08
N PRO A 219 28.72 11.67 40.00
CA PRO A 219 28.12 12.43 38.92
C PRO A 219 29.13 12.55 37.77
N ASN A 220 28.66 12.42 36.53
CA ASN A 220 29.42 12.85 35.35
C ASN A 220 28.78 14.14 34.83
N ASP A 221 29.42 15.25 35.18
CA ASP A 221 29.38 16.49 34.42
C ASP A 221 29.96 16.21 33.03
N SER A 222 29.20 16.55 31.98
CA SER A 222 29.71 16.58 30.62
C SER A 222 29.47 17.98 30.08
N ASP A 223 30.37 18.84 30.50
CA ASP A 223 30.66 20.17 29.99
C ASP A 223 31.51 20.02 28.72
N SER A 224 31.03 20.56 27.61
CA SER A 224 31.87 20.81 26.43
C SER A 224 31.18 21.88 25.60
N GLU A 225 31.47 23.11 25.97
CA GLU A 225 31.42 24.28 25.09
C GLU A 225 32.72 24.31 24.24
N ASP A 226 32.86 25.31 23.37
CA ASP A 226 33.92 25.54 22.37
C ASP A 226 33.80 24.73 21.06
N GLU A 227 34.05 25.26 19.86
CA GLU A 227 34.29 26.59 19.30
C GLU A 227 34.09 26.39 17.78
N LEU A 228 33.34 27.26 17.10
CA LEU A 228 33.87 28.24 16.14
C LEU A 228 34.73 27.63 15.00
N LEU A 229 34.24 27.74 13.75
CA LEU A 229 34.91 28.45 12.63
C LEU A 229 34.43 28.01 11.23
N MET A 230 34.21 29.02 10.39
CA MET A 230 34.56 29.05 8.95
C MET A 230 33.70 28.26 7.95
N MET A 231 32.79 28.94 7.24
CA MET A 231 33.11 29.55 5.94
C MET A 231 31.81 29.99 5.23
N GLY A 232 31.71 31.29 5.02
CA GLY A 232 30.71 31.87 4.13
C GLY A 232 30.94 31.41 2.69
N SER A 233 29.87 30.95 2.04
CA SER A 233 29.81 30.83 0.59
C SER A 233 28.71 31.77 0.10
N SER A 234 29.02 33.06 0.09
CA SER A 234 28.30 34.08 -0.67
C SER A 234 28.54 33.83 -2.16
N LEU A 235 27.70 32.99 -2.78
CA LEU A 235 27.71 32.79 -4.21
C LEU A 235 27.09 34.03 -4.87
N SER A 236 27.96 34.85 -5.44
CA SER A 236 27.59 36.07 -6.15
C SER A 236 26.90 35.70 -7.47
N GLN A 237 25.59 35.89 -7.51
CA GLN A 237 24.74 35.74 -8.70
C GLN A 237 24.89 36.97 -9.60
N SER A 238 26.03 37.15 -10.27
CA SER A 238 26.25 38.26 -11.21
C SER A 238 27.43 38.02 -12.15
N GLN A 239 27.46 36.95 -12.96
CA GLN A 239 28.34 36.94 -14.14
C GLN A 239 28.07 35.79 -15.14
N VAL A 240 26.88 35.71 -15.75
CA VAL A 240 26.70 34.88 -16.97
C VAL A 240 25.74 35.56 -17.96
N GLU A 241 26.04 36.80 -18.35
CA GLU A 241 25.41 37.45 -19.50
C GLU A 241 26.48 38.18 -20.32
N GLN A 242 27.39 37.43 -20.95
CA GLN A 242 28.11 37.89 -22.14
C GLN A 242 28.98 36.74 -22.64
N MET A 243 28.45 36.01 -23.63
CA MET A 243 29.16 35.19 -24.64
C MET A 243 28.24 34.08 -25.15
N GLN A 244 27.08 34.46 -25.73
CA GLN A 244 26.33 33.58 -26.62
C GLN A 244 25.82 34.38 -27.82
N SER A 245 26.77 34.88 -28.61
CA SER A 245 26.52 35.36 -29.96
C SER A 245 27.44 34.60 -30.91
N GLY A 246 26.90 33.55 -31.54
CA GLY A 246 27.55 32.88 -32.66
C GLY A 246 27.69 31.38 -32.49
N ILE A 247 26.65 30.64 -32.87
CA ILE A 247 26.66 29.46 -33.76
C ILE A 247 25.19 29.04 -33.84
N ALA A 248 24.51 29.47 -34.91
CA ALA A 248 23.15 29.02 -35.23
C ALA A 248 23.24 27.57 -35.75
N LEU A 249 23.24 26.61 -34.84
CA LEU A 249 23.00 25.21 -35.17
C LEU A 249 21.51 25.05 -35.56
N PRO A 250 21.18 24.36 -36.66
CA PRO A 250 19.81 24.11 -37.06
C PRO A 250 19.09 23.39 -35.92
N GLY A 251 18.09 24.07 -35.35
CA GLY A 251 17.36 23.64 -34.16
C GLY A 251 16.82 22.23 -34.35
N ARG A 252 17.41 21.28 -33.62
CA ARG A 252 16.87 19.94 -33.50
C ARG A 252 15.46 20.09 -32.89
N PRO A 253 14.40 19.61 -33.55
CA PRO A 253 13.05 19.71 -32.99
C PRO A 253 13.06 19.01 -31.63
N VAL A 254 12.93 19.78 -30.57
CA VAL A 254 12.81 19.26 -29.22
C VAL A 254 11.59 18.33 -29.24
N PRO A 255 11.73 17.06 -28.84
CA PRO A 255 10.59 16.15 -28.77
C PRO A 255 9.49 16.83 -27.95
N GLN A 256 8.39 17.18 -28.62
CA GLN A 256 7.29 17.86 -27.97
C GLN A 256 6.69 16.87 -26.98
N MET A 257 6.86 17.14 -25.68
CA MET A 257 6.30 16.31 -24.63
C MET A 257 4.78 16.21 -24.81
N PRO A 258 4.17 15.04 -24.53
CA PRO A 258 2.72 14.94 -24.48
C PRO A 258 2.16 16.03 -23.53
N PRO A 259 1.03 16.70 -23.88
CA PRO A 259 0.44 17.77 -23.05
C PRO A 259 0.22 17.36 -21.59
N ARG A 260 -0.10 16.08 -21.36
CA ARG A 260 -0.24 15.49 -20.03
C ARG A 260 1.05 15.56 -19.21
N ASP A 261 2.18 15.23 -19.81
CA ASP A 261 3.46 15.19 -19.11
C ASP A 261 3.96 16.61 -18.85
N GLN A 262 3.64 17.56 -19.74
CA GLN A 262 3.90 18.98 -19.52
C GLN A 262 3.10 19.52 -18.33
N LEU A 263 1.82 19.12 -18.20
CA LEU A 263 1.00 19.47 -17.03
C LEU A 263 1.56 18.87 -15.74
N LEU A 264 1.94 17.59 -15.75
CA LEU A 264 2.49 16.92 -14.57
C LEU A 264 3.81 17.57 -14.12
N LEU A 265 4.67 17.94 -15.06
CA LEU A 265 5.91 18.65 -14.76
C LEU A 265 5.63 20.06 -14.20
N ALA A 266 4.64 20.76 -14.75
CA ALA A 266 4.22 22.07 -14.24
C ALA A 266 3.66 21.99 -12.80
N ILE A 267 2.84 20.97 -12.50
CA ILE A 267 2.33 20.72 -11.14
C ILE A 267 3.50 20.41 -10.21
N HIS A 268 4.40 19.52 -10.60
CA HIS A 268 5.56 19.15 -9.78
C HIS A 268 6.41 20.37 -9.42
N ASN A 269 6.75 21.21 -10.40
CA ASN A 269 7.54 22.42 -10.18
C ASN A 269 6.78 23.42 -9.29
N ALA A 270 5.50 23.66 -9.57
CA ALA A 270 4.67 24.54 -8.76
C ALA A 270 4.53 24.06 -7.30
N THR A 271 4.55 22.75 -7.05
CA THR A 271 4.52 22.21 -5.68
C THR A 271 5.89 22.20 -5.01
N SER A 272 6.97 22.05 -5.79
CA SER A 272 8.34 21.95 -5.26
C SER A 272 8.91 23.32 -4.87
N ASP A 273 8.54 24.37 -5.59
CA ASP A 273 9.03 25.74 -5.36
C ASP A 273 8.30 26.46 -4.20
N THR A 274 7.38 25.80 -3.49
CA THR A 274 6.67 26.39 -2.34
C THR A 274 7.48 26.43 -1.03
N SER A 275 8.80 26.23 -1.10
CA SER A 275 9.70 26.37 0.06
C SER A 275 9.79 27.81 0.58
N ASP A 276 9.35 28.79 -0.20
CA ASP A 276 9.32 30.18 0.22
C ASP A 276 8.05 30.48 0.99
N HIS A 277 8.07 30.19 2.30
CA HIS A 277 7.25 30.79 3.36
C HIS A 277 5.97 31.52 2.91
N VAL A 278 5.01 30.78 2.33
CA VAL A 278 3.63 31.30 2.24
C VAL A 278 3.10 31.25 3.66
N SER A 279 3.19 32.39 4.35
CA SER A 279 2.66 32.57 5.70
C SER A 279 1.24 32.03 5.73
N SER A 280 0.98 31.07 6.62
CA SER A 280 -0.37 30.55 6.81
C SER A 280 -1.30 31.73 7.07
N PRO A 281 -2.42 31.87 6.34
CA PRO A 281 -3.28 33.02 6.50
C PRO A 281 -3.80 33.09 7.92
N GLU A 282 -3.55 34.22 8.60
CA GLU A 282 -3.93 34.40 10.00
C GLU A 282 -5.42 34.76 10.14
N THR A 283 -6.04 35.21 9.05
CA THR A 283 -7.44 35.64 9.02
C THR A 283 -8.23 35.01 7.87
N ALA A 284 -9.54 34.84 8.08
CA ALA A 284 -10.44 34.31 7.05
C ALA A 284 -10.49 35.18 5.79
N SER A 285 -10.35 36.51 5.93
CA SER A 285 -10.28 37.42 4.79
C SER A 285 -9.02 37.19 3.96
N GLN A 286 -7.86 36.99 4.60
CA GLN A 286 -6.61 36.69 3.92
C GLN A 286 -6.69 35.33 3.22
N PHE A 287 -7.28 34.33 3.86
CA PHE A 287 -7.54 33.03 3.23
C PHE A 287 -8.42 33.20 1.98
N ALA A 288 -9.54 33.94 2.08
CA ALA A 288 -10.41 34.18 0.94
C ALA A 288 -9.67 34.89 -0.21
N SER A 289 -8.86 35.91 0.09
CA SER A 289 -8.04 36.61 -0.92
C SER A 289 -7.03 35.69 -1.60
N LEU A 290 -6.38 34.79 -0.86
CA LEU A 290 -5.41 33.83 -1.41
C LEU A 290 -6.11 32.79 -2.32
N PHE A 291 -7.33 32.38 -2.00
CA PHE A 291 -8.05 31.33 -2.74
C PHE A 291 -8.94 31.86 -3.88
N THR A 292 -9.32 33.14 -3.88
CA THR A 292 -10.12 33.77 -4.94
C THR A 292 -9.59 33.51 -6.37
N PRO A 293 -8.30 33.69 -6.68
CA PRO A 293 -7.79 33.43 -8.04
C PRO A 293 -7.88 31.96 -8.45
N TYR A 294 -7.79 31.02 -7.50
CA TYR A 294 -7.94 29.60 -7.80
C TYR A 294 -9.40 29.22 -8.06
N GLY A 295 -10.35 29.87 -7.36
CA GLY A 295 -11.78 29.73 -7.63
C GLY A 295 -12.12 30.12 -9.06
N THR A 296 -11.67 31.30 -9.50
CA THR A 296 -11.93 31.77 -10.87
C THR A 296 -11.25 30.90 -11.94
N MET A 297 -10.04 30.39 -11.67
CA MET A 297 -9.39 29.41 -12.56
C MET A 297 -10.18 28.10 -12.66
N MET A 298 -10.71 27.58 -11.54
CA MET A 298 -11.51 26.36 -11.54
C MET A 298 -12.84 26.54 -12.28
N GLU A 299 -13.53 27.67 -12.08
CA GLU A 299 -14.75 28.01 -12.81
C GLU A 299 -14.52 28.07 -14.32
N ARG A 300 -13.41 28.72 -14.74
CA ARG A 300 -13.01 28.76 -16.15
C ARG A 300 -12.70 27.38 -16.70
N LEU A 301 -11.99 26.54 -15.95
CA LEU A 301 -11.71 25.16 -16.35
C LEU A 301 -13.00 24.36 -16.54
N VAL A 302 -13.94 24.46 -15.61
CA VAL A 302 -15.25 23.81 -15.71
C VAL A 302 -16.02 24.31 -16.94
N GLN A 303 -15.95 25.60 -17.25
CA GLN A 303 -16.55 26.16 -18.46
C GLN A 303 -15.89 25.64 -19.74
N ASP A 304 -14.55 25.55 -19.77
CA ASP A 304 -13.79 25.00 -20.89
C ASP A 304 -14.09 23.50 -21.11
N ILE A 305 -14.35 22.74 -20.04
CA ILE A 305 -14.85 21.36 -20.11
C ILE A 305 -16.27 21.33 -20.70
N LYS A 306 -17.19 22.15 -20.17
CA LYS A 306 -18.60 22.17 -20.60
C LYS A 306 -18.76 22.59 -22.06
N THR A 307 -17.90 23.49 -22.53
CA THR A 307 -17.92 23.99 -23.92
C THR A 307 -17.19 23.07 -24.90
N GLY A 308 -16.52 22.01 -24.43
CA GLY A 308 -15.73 21.11 -25.27
C GLY A 308 -14.42 21.72 -25.78
N LYS A 309 -14.02 22.89 -25.26
CA LYS A 309 -12.78 23.57 -25.69
C LYS A 309 -11.55 22.71 -25.44
N LEU A 310 -11.48 22.01 -24.31
CA LEU A 310 -10.37 21.10 -24.01
C LEU A 310 -10.30 19.89 -24.95
N GLU A 311 -11.42 19.45 -25.51
CA GLU A 311 -11.44 18.40 -26.53
C GLU A 311 -10.81 18.89 -27.83
N SER A 312 -11.12 20.13 -28.23
CA SER A 312 -10.49 20.76 -29.42
C SER A 312 -8.98 20.96 -29.27
N GLU A 313 -8.49 21.09 -28.02
CA GLU A 313 -7.08 21.17 -27.68
C GLU A 313 -6.40 19.79 -27.50
N GLY A 314 -7.14 18.69 -27.72
CA GLY A 314 -6.58 17.33 -27.71
C GLY A 314 -6.47 16.67 -26.33
N TRP A 315 -7.16 17.20 -25.31
CA TRP A 315 -7.11 16.65 -23.95
C TRP A 315 -7.99 15.40 -23.74
N ASN A 316 -8.76 14.97 -24.75
CA ASN A 316 -9.59 13.75 -24.72
C ASN A 316 -10.53 13.63 -23.50
N PHE A 317 -10.99 14.76 -22.92
CA PHE A 317 -12.03 14.74 -21.90
C PHE A 317 -13.40 14.60 -22.57
N ASN A 318 -13.99 13.41 -22.49
CA ASN A 318 -15.34 13.19 -23.00
C ASN A 318 -16.36 13.48 -21.88
N PRO A 319 -17.10 14.61 -21.94
CA PRO A 319 -18.01 15.03 -20.86
C PRO A 319 -19.15 14.03 -20.62
N ASN A 320 -19.46 13.17 -21.60
CA ASN A 320 -20.50 12.15 -21.49
C ASN A 320 -20.11 10.96 -20.58
N ILE A 321 -18.84 10.85 -20.18
CA ILE A 321 -18.37 9.74 -19.31
C ILE A 321 -18.69 10.01 -17.83
N VAL A 322 -18.97 11.28 -17.44
CA VAL A 322 -19.09 11.67 -16.01
C VAL A 322 -20.55 11.72 -15.51
N GLN A 323 -21.56 11.44 -16.35
CA GLN A 323 -22.98 11.46 -15.93
C GLN A 323 -23.50 10.11 -15.37
N THR A 324 -22.71 9.43 -14.52
CA THR A 324 -23.13 8.19 -13.83
C THR A 324 -23.21 8.36 -12.33
#